data_AF-A0AAJ5ZD58-F1
#
_entry.id   AF-A0AAJ5ZD58-F1
#
_cell.length_a   1.000
_cell.length_b   1.000
_cell.length_c   1.000
_cell.angle_alpha   90.00
_cell.angle_beta   90.00
_cell.angle_gamma   90.00
#
_symmetry.space_group_name_H-M   'P 1'
#
loop_
_entity.id
_entity.type
_entity.pdbx_description
1 polymer ?
#
loop_
_entity_poly.entity_id
_entity_poly.type
_entity_poly.pdbx_seq_one_letter_code
_entity_poly.pdbx_strand_id
1 'polypeptide(L)'
;MQLTAEGQLAKGDKIKIVGKSESDSQTITVKEVIDVDGHEEVIINKRKNRKNRYFITNMVLDGTSWAKSVTKLIEKKTMQLTAEGQLAKGDKIKIVGKSESDSQTITVKEVIDVDGHEEVIINKRKNRYFITNMVLDGTSWAKSVTKIS
;
A
#
# COMPACT_ATOMS: atom_id res chain seq x y z
N MET A 1 3.95 6.41 -7.28
CA MET A 1 3.75 6.59 -8.74
C MET A 1 3.60 8.07 -9.01
N GLN A 2 4.46 8.66 -9.84
CA GLN A 2 4.33 10.08 -10.23
C GLN A 2 3.09 10.25 -11.11
N LEU A 3 2.38 11.38 -11.00
CA LEU A 3 1.31 11.68 -11.94
C LEU A 3 1.87 11.94 -13.34
N THR A 4 1.21 11.38 -14.35
CA THR A 4 1.56 11.54 -15.76
C THR A 4 0.37 11.86 -16.66
N ALA A 5 -0.87 11.74 -16.14
CA ALA A 5 -2.11 12.05 -16.84
C ALA A 5 -3.25 12.25 -15.82
N GLU A 6 -4.36 12.81 -16.28
CA GLU A 6 -5.64 12.81 -15.56
C GLU A 6 -6.18 11.37 -15.37
N GLY A 7 -7.10 11.20 -14.43
CA GLY A 7 -7.72 9.92 -14.09
C GLY A 7 -6.89 9.00 -13.19
N GLN A 8 -5.70 9.44 -12.74
CA GLN A 8 -4.80 8.62 -11.91
C GLN A 8 -5.06 8.71 -10.41
N LEU A 9 -5.85 9.72 -9.98
CA LEU A 9 -6.20 9.96 -8.59
C LEU A 9 -7.68 9.70 -8.33
N ALA A 10 -7.96 9.19 -7.14
CA ALA A 10 -9.31 8.98 -6.63
C ALA A 10 -9.41 9.47 -5.19
N LYS A 11 -10.65 9.72 -4.75
CA LYS A 11 -10.96 10.01 -3.35
C LYS A 11 -10.39 8.92 -2.44
N GLY A 12 -9.66 9.33 -1.40
CA GLY A 12 -9.02 8.41 -0.45
C GLY A 12 -7.56 8.08 -0.76
N ASP A 13 -7.07 8.39 -1.97
CA ASP A 13 -5.65 8.20 -2.28
C ASP A 13 -4.76 9.06 -1.38
N LYS A 14 -3.69 8.45 -0.86
CA LYS A 14 -2.60 9.22 -0.24
C LYS A 14 -1.66 9.72 -1.33
N ILE A 15 -1.32 11.00 -1.26
CA ILE A 15 -0.44 11.66 -2.22
C ILE A 15 0.64 12.44 -1.47
N LYS A 16 1.84 12.47 -2.04
CA LYS A 16 2.90 13.41 -1.68
C LYS A 16 2.89 14.53 -2.71
N ILE A 17 2.75 15.76 -2.23
CA ILE A 17 2.81 16.97 -3.04
C ILE A 17 4.14 17.66 -2.73
N VAL A 18 4.91 17.94 -3.76
CA VAL A 18 6.07 18.83 -3.67
C VAL A 18 5.62 20.20 -4.17
N GLY A 19 5.63 21.19 -3.28
CA GLY A 19 5.30 22.57 -3.62
C GLY A 19 6.47 23.29 -4.31
N LYS A 20 6.22 24.52 -4.77
CA LYS A 20 7.29 25.42 -5.25
C LYS A 20 8.22 25.88 -4.11
N SER A 21 7.71 25.88 -2.88
CA SER A 21 8.49 26.05 -1.65
C SER A 21 8.41 24.80 -0.77
N GLU A 22 9.36 24.65 0.16
CA GLU A 22 9.35 23.52 1.09
C GLU A 22 8.13 23.57 2.02
N SER A 23 7.70 24.75 2.45
CA SER A 23 6.50 24.95 3.28
C SER A 23 5.18 24.59 2.56
N ASP A 24 5.18 24.52 1.23
CA ASP A 24 4.04 24.07 0.44
C ASP A 24 4.01 22.55 0.23
N SER A 25 5.10 21.84 0.55
CA SER A 25 5.20 20.40 0.40
C SER A 25 4.47 19.68 1.54
N GLN A 26 3.66 18.68 1.19
CA GLN A 26 2.85 17.97 2.18
C GLN A 26 2.51 16.55 1.71
N THR A 27 2.23 15.67 2.67
CA THR A 27 1.59 14.38 2.41
C THR A 27 0.14 14.46 2.89
N ILE A 28 -0.80 14.15 2.02
CA ILE A 28 -2.23 14.32 2.31
C ILE A 28 -3.07 13.25 1.62
N THR A 29 -4.32 13.09 2.09
CA THR A 29 -5.32 12.24 1.47
C THR A 29 -6.25 13.07 0.59
N VAL A 30 -6.45 12.65 -0.66
CA VAL A 30 -7.40 13.24 -1.60
C VAL A 30 -8.80 13.18 -1.01
N LYS A 31 -9.46 14.34 -0.89
CA LYS A 31 -10.82 14.46 -0.33
C LYS A 31 -11.89 14.24 -1.37
N GLU A 32 -11.61 14.67 -2.60
CA GLU A 32 -12.52 14.54 -3.74
C GLU A 32 -11.73 14.79 -5.03
N VAL A 33 -12.22 14.21 -6.12
CA VAL A 33 -11.79 14.49 -7.48
C VAL A 33 -13.05 14.84 -8.24
N ILE A 34 -13.08 15.99 -8.90
CA ILE A 34 -14.22 16.50 -9.65
C ILE A 34 -13.77 16.99 -11.02
N ASP A 35 -14.67 16.97 -11.98
CA ASP A 35 -14.51 17.67 -13.26
C ASP A 35 -15.11 19.07 -13.13
N VAL A 36 -14.31 20.09 -13.42
CA VAL A 36 -14.75 21.50 -13.47
C VAL A 36 -14.29 22.08 -14.78
N ASP A 37 -15.22 22.44 -15.64
CA ASP A 37 -14.96 23.02 -16.97
C ASP A 37 -14.01 22.16 -17.84
N GLY A 38 -14.08 20.83 -17.72
CA GLY A 38 -13.22 19.90 -18.45
C GLY A 38 -11.81 19.74 -17.87
N HIS A 39 -11.61 20.13 -16.61
CA HIS A 39 -10.36 19.95 -15.88
C HIS A 39 -10.56 19.08 -14.65
N GLU A 40 -9.63 18.13 -14.43
CA GLU A 40 -9.61 17.34 -13.19
C GLU A 40 -9.11 18.19 -12.02
N GLU A 41 -10.03 18.63 -11.15
CA GLU A 41 -9.71 19.30 -9.89
C GLU A 41 -9.62 18.29 -8.74
N VAL A 42 -8.45 18.23 -8.12
CA VAL A 42 -8.15 17.35 -6.99
C VAL A 42 -8.22 18.15 -5.69
N ILE A 43 -9.29 17.96 -4.93
CA ILE A 43 -9.51 18.66 -3.67
C ILE A 43 -8.76 17.93 -2.55
N ILE A 44 -7.85 18.65 -1.89
CA ILE A 44 -7.01 18.12 -0.80
C ILE A 44 -7.46 18.63 0.58
N ASN A 45 -8.21 19.74 0.63
CA ASN A 45 -8.78 20.24 1.87
C ASN A 45 -10.14 20.92 1.60
N LYS A 46 -11.22 20.27 2.06
CA LYS A 46 -12.57 20.86 2.07
C LYS A 46 -12.74 21.72 3.32
N ARG A 47 -13.12 22.99 3.15
CA ARG A 47 -13.27 23.93 4.27
C ARG A 47 -14.67 24.51 4.29
N LYS A 48 -15.34 24.47 5.45
CA LYS A 48 -16.62 25.15 5.63
C LYS A 48 -16.38 26.66 5.61
N ASN A 49 -17.09 27.38 4.74
CA ASN A 49 -17.04 28.84 4.61
C ASN A 49 -15.69 29.43 4.16
N ARG A 50 -14.83 28.65 3.50
CA ARG A 50 -13.58 29.13 2.90
C ARG A 50 -13.34 28.41 1.58
N LYS A 51 -12.50 29.01 0.72
CA LYS A 51 -12.06 28.34 -0.52
C LYS A 51 -11.38 27.02 -0.17
N ASN A 52 -11.74 25.98 -0.93
CA ASN A 52 -11.08 24.68 -0.86
C ASN A 52 -9.62 24.82 -1.27
N ARG A 53 -8.76 23.96 -0.74
CA ARG A 53 -7.40 23.79 -1.27
C ARG A 53 -7.45 22.64 -2.26
N TYR A 54 -7.02 22.90 -3.49
CA TYR A 54 -7.04 21.95 -4.59
C TYR A 54 -5.87 22.22 -5.55
N PHE A 55 -5.66 21.33 -6.52
CA PHE A 55 -4.85 21.57 -7.71
C PHE A 55 -5.56 20.97 -8.92
N ILE A 56 -5.23 21.47 -10.11
CA ILE A 56 -5.70 20.91 -11.39
C ILE A 56 -4.59 20.00 -11.92
N THR A 57 -4.92 18.76 -12.28
CA THR A 57 -3.92 17.76 -12.68
C THR A 57 -3.14 18.19 -13.93
N ASN A 58 -3.80 18.69 -14.98
CA ASN A 58 -3.10 19.20 -16.17
C ASN A 58 -2.16 20.37 -15.87
N MET A 59 -2.54 21.26 -14.94
CA MET A 59 -1.65 22.35 -14.50
C MET A 59 -0.42 21.85 -13.71
N VAL A 60 -0.52 20.69 -13.05
CA VAL A 60 0.66 20.05 -12.44
C VAL A 60 1.59 19.50 -13.52
N LEU A 61 1.03 18.91 -14.58
CA LEU A 61 1.78 18.31 -15.67
C LEU A 61 2.50 19.36 -16.54
N ASP A 62 1.88 20.51 -16.77
CA ASP A 62 2.46 21.62 -17.55
C ASP A 62 3.33 22.59 -16.70
N GLY A 63 3.33 22.45 -15.37
CA GLY A 63 4.13 23.24 -14.44
C GLY A 63 3.52 24.60 -14.02
N THR A 64 2.30 24.92 -14.45
CA THR A 64 1.61 26.16 -14.08
C THR A 64 0.98 26.11 -12.70
N SER A 65 0.77 24.92 -12.13
CA SER A 65 0.23 24.72 -10.78
C SER A 65 1.17 25.24 -9.68
N TRP A 66 0.61 25.46 -8.49
CA TRP A 66 1.39 25.71 -7.27
C TRP A 66 2.13 24.44 -6.81
N ALA A 67 1.60 23.27 -7.13
CA ALA A 67 2.24 21.99 -6.90
C ALA A 67 3.26 21.74 -8.03
N LYS A 68 4.55 21.69 -7.67
CA LYS A 68 5.63 21.38 -8.60
C LYS A 68 5.55 19.92 -9.07
N SER A 69 5.16 19.02 -8.18
CA SER A 69 5.04 17.61 -8.52
C SER A 69 4.09 16.90 -7.55
N VAL A 70 3.39 15.88 -8.05
CA VAL A 70 2.50 15.06 -7.23
C VAL A 70 2.81 13.59 -7.47
N THR A 71 2.98 12.85 -6.37
CA THR A 71 3.23 11.42 -6.37
C THR A 71 2.12 10.72 -5.60
N LYS A 72 1.38 9.83 -6.26
CA LYS A 72 0.48 8.89 -5.58
C LYS A 72 1.31 7.92 -4.75
N LEU A 73 1.06 7.93 -3.44
CA LEU A 73 1.63 6.98 -2.50
C LEU A 73 0.79 5.71 -2.57
N ILE A 74 1.38 4.68 -3.16
CA ILE A 74 0.76 3.36 -3.20
C ILE A 74 1.03 2.74 -1.83
N GLU A 75 0.02 2.77 -0.95
CA GLU A 75 0.04 1.88 0.20
C GLU A 75 -0.08 0.46 -0.33
N LYS A 76 0.94 -0.35 -0.05
CA LYS A 76 0.88 -1.78 -0.34
C LYS A 76 -0.33 -2.34 0.39
N LYS A 77 -1.25 -2.95 -0.33
CA LYS A 77 -2.47 -3.46 0.27
C LYS A 77 -2.07 -4.69 1.08
N THR A 78 -2.17 -4.59 2.39
CA THR A 78 -1.84 -5.68 3.29
C THR A 78 -3.09 -6.43 3.71
N MET A 79 -3.04 -7.76 3.68
CA MET A 79 -4.09 -8.64 4.18
C MET A 79 -3.52 -9.52 5.27
N GLN A 80 -4.06 -9.43 6.48
CA GLN A 80 -3.71 -10.36 7.55
C GLN A 80 -4.32 -11.72 7.24
N LEU A 81 -3.57 -12.79 7.52
CA LEU A 81 -4.11 -14.13 7.35
C LEU A 81 -5.22 -14.38 8.37
N THR A 82 -6.33 -14.95 7.91
CA THR A 82 -7.48 -15.32 8.74
C THR A 82 -7.92 -16.77 8.54
N ALA A 83 -7.44 -17.43 7.48
CA ALA A 83 -7.73 -18.82 7.17
C ALA A 83 -6.64 -19.39 6.25
N GLU A 84 -6.58 -20.71 6.16
CA GLU A 84 -5.82 -21.41 5.11
C GLU A 84 -6.39 -21.11 3.70
N GLY A 85 -5.60 -21.36 2.67
CA GLY A 85 -5.94 -21.10 1.27
C GLY A 85 -5.75 -19.65 0.83
N GLN A 86 -5.24 -18.78 1.70
CA GLN A 86 -5.07 -17.35 1.43
C GLN A 86 -3.70 -17.00 0.80
N LEU A 87 -2.75 -17.93 0.87
CA LEU A 87 -1.41 -17.79 0.32
C LEU A 87 -1.22 -18.70 -0.89
N ALA A 88 -0.45 -18.20 -1.86
CA ALA A 88 -0.05 -18.93 -3.05
C ALA A 88 1.44 -18.73 -3.34
N LYS A 89 2.02 -19.65 -4.10
CA LYS A 89 3.39 -19.52 -4.62
C LYS A 89 3.54 -18.20 -5.36
N GLY A 90 4.58 -17.44 -5.00
CA GLY A 90 4.88 -16.12 -5.57
C GLY A 90 4.33 -14.94 -4.76
N ASP A 91 3.44 -15.16 -3.80
CA ASP A 91 2.96 -14.10 -2.92
C ASP A 91 4.09 -13.49 -2.10
N LYS A 92 4.08 -12.16 -1.97
CA LYS A 92 4.98 -11.46 -1.06
C LYS A 92 4.31 -11.37 0.30
N ILE A 93 5.03 -11.76 1.36
CA ILE A 93 4.51 -11.74 2.72
C ILE A 93 5.47 -11.02 3.66
N LYS A 94 4.92 -10.37 4.67
CA LYS A 94 5.66 -9.90 5.85
C LYS A 94 5.38 -10.88 6.98
N ILE A 95 6.44 -11.41 7.57
CA ILE A 95 6.41 -12.27 8.74
C ILE A 95 6.94 -11.46 9.91
N VAL A 96 6.18 -11.42 11.00
CA VAL A 96 6.66 -10.95 12.30
C VAL A 96 6.96 -12.19 13.13
N GLY A 97 8.22 -12.41 13.46
CA GLY A 97 8.64 -13.52 14.31
C GLY A 97 8.47 -13.22 15.80
N LYS A 98 8.81 -14.18 16.66
CA LYS A 98 8.87 -13.97 18.11
C LYS A 98 10.01 -13.03 18.52
N SER A 99 11.06 -12.95 17.70
CA SER A 99 12.16 -11.98 17.83
C SER A 99 12.26 -11.10 16.57
N GLU A 100 12.92 -9.94 16.70
CA GLU A 100 13.15 -9.05 15.56
C GLU A 100 14.00 -9.72 14.48
N SER A 101 14.97 -10.56 14.87
CA SER A 101 15.83 -11.33 13.95
C SER A 101 15.08 -12.37 13.10
N ASP A 102 13.90 -12.81 13.55
CA ASP A 102 13.06 -13.76 12.82
C ASP A 102 12.09 -13.07 11.84
N SER A 103 11.86 -11.77 12.06
CA SER A 103 10.97 -10.95 11.25
C SER A 103 11.59 -10.68 9.88
N GLN A 104 10.83 -10.89 8.81
CA GLN A 104 11.33 -10.75 7.46
C GLN A 104 10.22 -10.48 6.44
N THR A 105 10.58 -9.88 5.32
CA THR A 105 9.72 -9.81 4.13
C THR A 105 10.27 -10.77 3.09
N ILE A 106 9.45 -11.72 2.65
CA ILE A 106 9.88 -12.80 1.75
C ILE A 106 8.79 -13.13 0.73
N THR A 107 9.16 -13.90 -0.30
CA THR A 107 8.24 -14.43 -1.29
C THR A 107 7.98 -15.91 -1.01
N VAL A 108 6.72 -16.30 -0.93
CA VAL A 108 6.27 -17.68 -0.80
C VAL A 108 6.85 -18.51 -1.94
N LYS A 109 7.58 -19.56 -1.62
CA LYS A 109 8.22 -20.44 -2.61
C LYS A 109 7.30 -21.57 -3.02
N GLU A 110 6.48 -22.04 -2.10
CA GLU A 110 5.56 -23.13 -2.30
C GLU A 110 4.53 -23.14 -1.16
N VAL A 111 3.36 -23.68 -1.45
CA VAL A 111 2.31 -24.00 -0.48
C VAL A 111 1.96 -25.45 -0.73
N ILE A 112 2.06 -26.28 0.31
CA ILE A 112 1.80 -27.71 0.26
C ILE A 112 0.81 -28.10 1.35
N ASP A 113 0.14 -29.22 1.17
CA ASP A 113 -0.66 -29.87 2.20
C ASP A 113 0.17 -30.97 2.87
N VAL A 114 0.33 -30.92 4.19
CA VAL A 114 1.00 -31.93 4.99
C VAL A 114 0.07 -32.30 6.14
N ASP A 115 -0.35 -33.57 6.18
CA ASP A 115 -1.29 -34.10 7.19
C ASP A 115 -2.60 -33.30 7.30
N GLY A 116 -3.09 -32.73 6.19
CA GLY A 116 -4.32 -31.93 6.15
C GLY A 116 -4.15 -30.49 6.64
N HIS A 117 -2.90 -29.99 6.70
CA HIS A 117 -2.59 -28.62 7.07
C HIS A 117 -1.79 -27.90 5.98
N GLU A 118 -2.08 -26.61 5.80
CA GLU A 118 -1.34 -25.77 4.86
C GLU A 118 0.05 -25.42 5.40
N GLU A 119 1.09 -25.95 4.77
CA GLU A 119 2.48 -25.59 5.03
C GLU A 119 3.02 -24.64 3.94
N VAL A 120 3.53 -23.49 4.39
CA VAL A 120 4.03 -22.43 3.52
C VAL A 120 5.55 -22.42 3.56
N ILE A 121 6.18 -22.83 2.46
CA ILE A 121 7.63 -22.86 2.31
C ILE A 121 8.13 -21.48 1.88
N ILE A 122 9.01 -20.88 2.68
CA ILE A 122 9.60 -19.56 2.40
C ILE A 122 11.06 -19.64 1.98
N ASN A 123 11.78 -20.70 2.37
CA ASN A 123 13.15 -20.95 1.90
C ASN A 123 13.49 -22.44 1.90
N LYS A 124 13.55 -23.06 0.71
CA LYS A 124 13.90 -24.48 0.54
C LYS A 124 15.32 -24.82 1.02
N ARG A 125 16.31 -23.96 0.74
CA ARG A 125 17.72 -24.22 1.08
C ARG A 125 17.98 -24.23 2.58
N LYS A 126 17.24 -23.41 3.33
CA LYS A 126 17.33 -23.30 4.79
C LYS A 126 16.24 -24.10 5.51
N ASN A 127 15.45 -24.88 4.77
CA ASN A 127 14.27 -25.59 5.26
C ASN A 127 13.36 -24.72 6.16
N ARG A 128 13.06 -23.49 5.72
CA ARG A 128 12.19 -22.57 6.46
C ARG A 128 10.78 -22.62 5.91
N TYR A 129 9.85 -22.92 6.78
CA TYR A 129 8.42 -22.98 6.52
C TYR A 129 7.63 -22.57 7.78
N PHE A 130 6.32 -22.37 7.63
CA PHE A 130 5.39 -22.31 8.75
C PHE A 130 4.08 -22.97 8.34
N ILE A 131 3.32 -23.45 9.31
CA ILE A 131 1.97 -24.00 9.10
C ILE A 131 0.97 -22.87 9.35
N THR A 132 0.07 -22.60 8.40
CA THR A 132 -0.84 -21.45 8.49
C THR A 132 -1.76 -21.53 9.70
N ASN A 133 -2.35 -22.69 9.99
CA ASN A 133 -3.14 -22.89 11.21
C ASN A 133 -2.36 -22.59 12.49
N MET A 134 -1.08 -22.97 12.56
CA MET A 134 -0.22 -22.64 13.71
C MET A 134 0.07 -21.14 13.84
N VAL A 135 0.03 -20.40 12.73
CA VAL A 135 0.13 -18.92 12.79
C VAL A 135 -1.17 -18.33 13.34
N LEU A 136 -2.31 -18.87 12.92
CA LEU A 136 -3.63 -18.40 13.34
C LEU A 136 -3.92 -18.70 14.82
N ASP A 137 -3.48 -19.84 15.34
CA ASP A 137 -3.63 -20.24 16.75
C ASP A 137 -2.52 -19.67 17.67
N GLY A 138 -1.46 -19.10 17.10
CA GLY A 138 -0.34 -18.49 17.82
C GLY A 138 0.74 -19.46 18.32
N THR A 139 0.70 -20.74 17.92
CA THR A 139 1.69 -21.76 18.29
C THR A 139 2.93 -21.76 17.39
N SER A 140 2.85 -21.15 16.20
CA SER A 140 3.96 -21.03 15.25
C SER A 140 5.12 -20.18 15.78
N TRP A 141 6.29 -20.32 15.16
CA TRP A 141 7.41 -19.40 15.36
C TRP A 141 7.13 -18.02 14.75
N ALA A 142 6.30 -17.98 13.71
CA ALA A 142 5.78 -16.75 13.12
C ALA A 142 4.61 -16.26 13.97
N LYS A 143 4.79 -15.12 14.64
CA LYS A 143 3.77 -14.49 15.48
C LYS A 143 2.60 -13.94 14.65
N SER A 144 2.91 -13.38 13.48
CA SER A 144 1.89 -12.98 12.51
C SER A 144 2.44 -12.99 11.09
N VAL A 145 1.54 -13.22 10.14
CA VAL A 145 1.85 -13.17 8.72
C VAL A 145 0.85 -12.26 8.03
N THR A 146 1.36 -11.42 7.13
CA THR A 146 0.57 -10.47 6.37
C THR A 146 0.97 -10.56 4.90
N LYS A 147 -0.01 -10.86 4.04
CA LYS A 147 0.17 -10.82 2.59
C LYS A 147 0.29 -9.37 2.14
N ILE A 148 1.28 -9.10 1.31
CA ILE A 148 1.56 -7.80 0.70
C ILE A 148 1.13 -7.90 -0.77
N SER A 149 0.07 -7.16 -1.13
CA SER A 149 -0.39 -6.98 -2.51
C SER A 149 0.15 -5.68 -3.09
#